data_AF-A0A0S7Y9C3-F1
#
_entry.id   AF-A0A0S7Y9C3-F1
#
_cell.length_a   1.000
_cell.length_b   1.000
_cell.length_c   1.000
_cell.angle_alpha   90.00
_cell.angle_beta   90.00
_cell.angle_gamma   90.00
#
_symmetry.space_group_name_H-M   'P 1'
#
loop_
_entity.id
_entity.type
_entity.pdbx_description
1 polymer ?
#
loop_
_entity_poly.entity_id
_entity_poly.type
_entity_poly.pdbx_seq_one_letter_code
_entity_poly.pdbx_strand_id
1 'polypeptide(L)'
;MKHEAGQSLVELLIAMGIFVLAVSAISSLILEVYLSDRVGREKMIATFLAKEGMEAVRSIRDSNWQNLTNGEYGLAILGGNWVFQGNQEEVSSQLRDGVRKIIVEEIDANRKKITSQIIWKLTEARSQEVSLITYLTNWKATAAAESCDIGCQWKDYAGGSCKLPAACPDENELGDLGEYDCTVNKVCCCK
;
A
#
# COMPACT_ATOMS: atom_id res chain seq x y z
N MET A 1 60.48 -4.45 -50.23
CA MET A 1 59.30 -3.97 -49.49
C MET A 1 59.22 -2.46 -49.65
N LYS A 2 58.29 -1.96 -50.47
CA LYS A 2 58.05 -0.52 -50.61
C LYS A 2 57.25 -0.05 -49.39
N HIS A 3 57.83 0.84 -48.58
CA HIS A 3 57.09 1.51 -47.50
C HIS A 3 56.32 2.69 -48.08
N GLU A 4 55.00 2.62 -48.03
CA GLU A 4 54.06 3.71 -48.32
C GLU A 4 54.09 4.72 -47.14
N ALA A 5 55.12 5.58 -47.11
CA ALA A 5 55.36 6.51 -45.99
C ALA A 5 54.24 7.56 -45.75
N GLY A 6 53.26 7.66 -46.65
CA GLY A 6 52.07 8.50 -46.48
C GLY A 6 50.87 7.82 -45.81
N GLN A 7 50.76 6.48 -45.87
CA GLN A 7 49.59 5.76 -45.34
C GLN A 7 49.62 5.62 -43.80
N SER A 8 50.81 5.56 -43.19
CA SER A 8 50.96 5.38 -41.74
C SER A 8 50.50 6.58 -40.91
N LEU A 9 50.60 7.81 -41.43
CA LEU A 9 50.15 9.03 -40.72
C LEU A 9 48.62 9.14 -40.72
N VAL A 10 47.97 8.82 -41.85
CA VAL A 10 46.50 8.80 -41.95
C VAL A 10 45.92 7.71 -41.05
N GLU A 11 46.54 6.53 -41.01
CA GLU A 11 46.16 5.44 -40.12
C GLU A 11 46.26 5.83 -38.64
N LEU A 12 47.34 6.52 -38.24
CA LEU A 12 47.50 7.04 -36.88
C LEU A 12 46.39 8.05 -36.52
N LEU A 13 46.07 8.98 -37.43
CA LEU A 13 45.01 9.96 -37.21
C LEU A 13 43.63 9.31 -37.07
N ILE A 14 43.33 8.31 -37.90
CA ILE A 14 42.08 7.53 -37.80
C ILE A 14 42.04 6.76 -36.48
N ALA A 15 43.12 6.08 -36.11
CA ALA A 15 43.21 5.33 -34.86
C ALA A 15 43.02 6.22 -33.63
N MET A 16 43.63 7.41 -33.62
CA MET A 16 43.44 8.41 -32.56
C MET A 16 42.00 8.92 -32.52
N GLY A 17 41.38 9.17 -33.69
CA GLY A 17 39.98 9.59 -33.77
C GLY A 17 39.03 8.56 -33.15
N ILE A 18 39.20 7.28 -33.52
CA ILE A 18 38.41 6.17 -32.95
C ILE A 18 38.67 6.03 -31.45
N PHE A 19 39.93 6.17 -31.02
CA PHE A 19 40.29 6.10 -29.60
C PHE A 19 39.60 7.18 -28.76
N VAL A 20 39.60 8.44 -29.23
CA VAL A 20 38.93 9.55 -28.54
C VAL A 20 37.43 9.31 -28.44
N LEU A 21 36.79 8.82 -29.51
CA LEU A 21 35.37 8.46 -29.49
C LEU A 21 35.07 7.35 -28.49
N ALA A 22 35.91 6.31 -28.45
CA ALA A 22 35.76 5.20 -27.52
C ALA A 22 35.89 5.66 -26.05
N VAL A 23 36.91 6.45 -25.73
CA VAL A 23 37.13 6.98 -24.38
C VAL A 23 35.98 7.89 -23.95
N SER A 24 35.50 8.76 -24.85
CA SER A 24 34.36 9.64 -24.56
C SER A 24 33.09 8.83 -24.27
N ALA A 25 32.81 7.79 -25.06
CA ALA A 25 31.64 6.94 -24.86
C ALA A 25 31.70 6.21 -23.51
N ILE A 26 32.85 5.61 -23.18
CA ILE A 26 33.07 4.92 -21.90
C ILE A 26 32.90 5.89 -20.72
N SER A 27 33.44 7.10 -20.83
CA SER A 27 33.35 8.10 -19.75
C SER A 27 31.91 8.50 -19.46
N SER A 28 31.09 8.72 -20.50
CA SER A 28 29.67 9.02 -20.35
C SER A 28 28.91 7.88 -19.64
N LEU A 29 29.18 6.62 -20.04
CA LEU A 29 28.54 5.46 -19.43
C LEU A 29 28.85 5.33 -17.93
N ILE A 30 30.08 5.63 -17.51
CA ILE A 30 30.46 5.56 -16.08
C ILE A 30 29.65 6.57 -15.25
N LEU A 31 29.44 7.79 -15.74
CA LEU A 31 28.63 8.80 -15.06
C LEU A 31 27.18 8.36 -14.94
N GLU A 32 26.63 7.75 -15.99
CA GLU A 32 25.26 7.21 -15.99
C GLU A 32 25.10 6.06 -14.99
N VAL A 33 26.07 5.15 -14.93
CA VAL A 33 26.08 4.05 -13.95
C VAL A 33 26.06 4.58 -12.52
N TYR A 34 26.88 5.59 -12.21
CA TYR A 34 26.90 6.19 -10.87
C TYR A 34 25.56 6.82 -10.48
N LEU A 35 24.92 7.53 -11.41
CA LEU A 35 23.59 8.10 -11.18
C LEU A 35 22.52 7.01 -11.02
N SER A 36 22.59 5.95 -11.81
CA SER A 36 21.67 4.81 -11.74
C SER A 36 21.78 4.10 -10.39
N ASP A 37 23.00 3.83 -9.91
CA ASP A 37 23.25 3.18 -8.62
C ASP A 37 22.71 4.01 -7.46
N ARG A 38 22.91 5.34 -7.50
CA ARG A 38 22.37 6.25 -6.50
C ARG A 38 20.84 6.22 -6.48
N VAL A 39 20.21 6.33 -7.65
CA VAL A 39 18.75 6.24 -7.78
C VAL A 39 18.22 4.90 -7.28
N GLY A 40 18.90 3.80 -7.62
CA GLY A 40 18.53 2.45 -7.17
C GLY A 40 18.57 2.32 -5.66
N ARG A 41 19.62 2.84 -5.01
CA ARG A 41 19.77 2.84 -3.55
C ARG A 41 18.67 3.66 -2.87
N GLU A 42 18.43 4.88 -3.33
CA GLU A 42 17.39 5.76 -2.75
C GLU A 42 15.99 5.16 -2.93
N LYS A 43 15.69 4.57 -4.09
CA LYS A 43 14.42 3.84 -4.31
C LYS A 43 14.26 2.63 -3.39
N MET A 44 15.35 1.91 -3.11
CA MET A 44 15.31 0.79 -2.17
C MET A 44 14.95 1.27 -0.77
N ILE A 45 15.61 2.34 -0.29
CA ILE A 45 15.31 2.97 1.01
C ILE A 45 13.86 3.46 1.07
N ALA A 46 13.41 4.20 0.05
CA ALA A 46 12.02 4.68 -0.05
C ALA A 46 11.01 3.53 -0.02
N THR A 47 11.31 2.43 -0.70
CA THR A 47 10.47 1.22 -0.68
C THR A 47 10.38 0.61 0.71
N PHE A 48 11.48 0.57 1.46
CA PHE A 48 11.48 0.09 2.85
C PHE A 48 10.66 1.02 3.76
N LEU A 49 10.81 2.34 3.64
CA LEU A 49 10.02 3.31 4.40
C LEU A 49 8.52 3.22 4.09
N ALA A 50 8.16 2.99 2.82
CA ALA A 50 6.78 2.78 2.40
C ALA A 50 6.21 1.47 2.98
N LYS A 51 7.00 0.39 3.00
CA LYS A 51 6.62 -0.88 3.63
C LYS A 51 6.44 -0.74 5.14
N GLU A 52 7.36 -0.04 5.82
CA GLU A 52 7.22 0.29 7.24
C GLU A 52 5.94 1.08 7.50
N GLY A 53 5.63 2.07 6.64
CA GLY A 53 4.38 2.81 6.70
C GLY A 53 3.15 1.90 6.56
N MET A 54 3.19 0.90 5.68
CA MET A 54 2.12 -0.09 5.56
C MET A 54 1.94 -0.92 6.83
N GLU A 55 3.03 -1.37 7.46
CA GLU A 55 2.95 -2.09 8.73
C GLU A 55 2.45 -1.21 9.88
N ALA A 56 2.86 0.07 9.92
CA ALA A 56 2.36 1.03 10.88
C ALA A 56 0.84 1.18 10.78
N VAL A 57 0.29 1.31 9.56
CA VAL A 57 -1.16 1.38 9.36
C VAL A 57 -1.87 0.09 9.76
N ARG A 58 -1.26 -1.09 9.51
CA ARG A 58 -1.80 -2.36 10.03
C ARG A 58 -1.82 -2.40 11.55
N SER A 59 -0.78 -1.91 12.22
CA SER A 59 -0.73 -1.78 13.68
C SER A 59 -1.84 -0.86 14.20
N ILE A 60 -2.07 0.28 13.54
CA ILE A 60 -3.15 1.21 13.90
C ILE A 60 -4.51 0.54 13.72
N ARG A 61 -4.70 -0.21 12.62
CA ARG A 61 -5.92 -0.98 12.31
C ARG A 61 -6.21 -2.01 13.39
N ASP A 62 -5.18 -2.77 13.77
CA ASP A 62 -5.31 -3.86 14.74
C ASP A 62 -5.59 -3.33 16.15
N SER A 63 -5.12 -2.12 16.45
CA SER A 63 -5.46 -1.40 17.68
C SER A 63 -6.93 -0.98 17.69
N ASN A 64 -7.37 -0.21 16.68
CA ASN A 64 -8.78 0.15 16.50
C ASN A 64 -9.07 0.58 15.06
N TRP A 65 -10.04 -0.06 14.39
CA TRP A 65 -10.47 0.30 13.04
C TRP A 65 -10.91 1.77 12.89
N GLN A 66 -11.50 2.34 13.95
CA GLN A 66 -11.96 3.73 13.95
C GLN A 66 -10.81 4.75 13.86
N ASN A 67 -9.58 4.35 14.20
CA ASN A 67 -8.41 5.22 14.08
C ASN A 67 -7.99 5.44 12.62
N LEU A 68 -8.47 4.62 11.67
CA LEU A 68 -8.18 4.77 10.24
C LEU A 68 -9.12 5.81 9.62
N THR A 69 -9.10 7.04 10.11
CA THR A 69 -9.92 8.11 9.52
C THR A 69 -9.46 8.45 8.11
N ASN A 70 -10.39 8.86 7.25
CA ASN A 70 -10.08 9.28 5.87
C ASN A 70 -9.25 10.56 5.87
N GLY A 71 -8.17 10.61 5.09
CA GLY A 71 -7.29 11.77 5.03
C GLY A 71 -5.84 11.44 4.72
N GLU A 72 -4.99 12.45 4.83
CA GLU A 72 -3.54 12.34 4.69
C GLU A 72 -2.86 12.49 6.04
N TYR A 73 -1.88 11.63 6.34
CA TYR A 73 -1.23 11.57 7.64
C TYR A 73 0.27 11.34 7.55
N GLY A 74 1.00 11.91 8.50
CA GLY A 74 2.32 11.40 8.90
C GLY A 74 2.19 10.27 9.92
N LEU A 75 3.32 9.63 10.26
CA LEU A 75 3.38 8.61 11.30
C LEU A 75 4.27 9.07 12.45
N ALA A 76 3.93 8.63 13.65
CA ALA A 76 4.75 8.79 14.84
C ALA A 76 4.57 7.60 15.78
N ILE A 77 5.48 7.48 16.75
CA ILE A 77 5.37 6.48 17.82
C ILE A 77 5.09 7.22 19.12
N LEU A 78 3.92 6.98 19.71
CA LEU A 78 3.54 7.49 21.02
C LEU A 78 3.22 6.32 21.95
N GLY A 79 3.89 6.26 23.10
CA GLY A 79 3.68 5.18 24.08
C GLY A 79 3.97 3.77 23.52
N GLY A 80 4.88 3.66 22.56
CA GLY A 80 5.24 2.38 21.91
C GLY A 80 4.30 1.93 20.79
N ASN A 81 3.27 2.72 20.45
CA ASN A 81 2.33 2.40 19.38
C ASN A 81 2.46 3.38 18.22
N TRP A 82 2.24 2.88 17.00
CA TRP A 82 2.08 3.73 15.83
C TRP A 82 0.80 4.55 15.93
N VAL A 83 0.90 5.83 15.60
CA VAL A 83 -0.21 6.77 15.54
C VAL A 83 -0.08 7.66 14.30
N PHE A 84 -1.23 8.15 13.81
CA PHE A 84 -1.22 9.23 12.84
C PHE A 84 -0.86 10.56 13.49
N GLN A 85 0.01 11.34 12.85
CA GLN A 85 0.40 12.66 13.32
C GLN A 85 0.64 13.60 12.15
N GLY A 86 0.01 14.78 12.18
CA GLY A 86 0.09 15.76 11.09
C GLY A 86 -0.40 15.20 9.75
N ASN A 87 -0.10 15.92 8.66
CA ASN A 87 -0.50 15.52 7.31
C ASN A 87 0.61 14.77 6.54
N GLN A 88 1.83 14.81 7.08
CA GLN A 88 3.03 14.14 6.56
C GLN A 88 4.07 14.00 7.68
N GLU A 89 5.06 13.16 7.44
CA GLU A 89 6.21 12.95 8.32
C GLU A 89 7.51 13.22 7.55
N GLU A 90 8.47 13.86 8.21
CA GLU A 90 9.80 14.11 7.67
C GLU A 90 10.68 12.87 7.83
N VAL A 91 11.17 12.33 6.71
CA VAL A 91 12.13 11.22 6.64
C VAL A 91 13.48 11.69 6.07
N SER A 92 13.79 12.97 6.32
CA SER A 92 14.98 13.65 5.82
C SER A 92 16.30 13.05 6.32
N SER A 93 16.26 12.21 7.37
CA SER A 93 17.45 11.49 7.87
C SER A 93 17.87 10.31 6.96
N GLN A 94 16.96 9.81 6.13
CA GLN A 94 17.21 8.67 5.22
C GLN A 94 17.22 9.10 3.75
N LEU A 95 16.42 10.10 3.39
CA LEU A 95 16.27 10.61 2.02
C LEU A 95 16.27 12.13 2.02
N ARG A 96 17.02 12.76 1.12
CA ARG A 96 17.12 14.21 1.06
C ARG A 96 15.77 14.89 0.82
N ASP A 97 15.39 15.81 1.71
CA ASP A 97 14.08 16.48 1.73
C ASP A 97 12.93 15.46 1.58
N GLY A 98 13.09 14.32 2.24
CA GLY A 98 12.20 13.18 2.13
C GLY A 98 10.98 13.35 3.02
N VAL A 99 9.79 13.12 2.47
CA VAL A 99 8.52 13.11 3.21
C VAL A 99 7.79 11.80 3.01
N ARG A 100 7.20 11.29 4.09
CA ARG A 100 6.27 10.15 4.10
C ARG A 100 4.84 10.64 4.31
N LYS A 101 3.93 10.15 3.48
CA LYS A 101 2.50 10.42 3.58
C LYS A 101 1.73 9.12 3.50
N ILE A 102 0.82 8.93 4.45
CA ILE A 102 -0.19 7.86 4.44
C ILE A 102 -1.51 8.48 4.03
N ILE A 103 -2.10 7.98 2.95
CA ILE A 103 -3.41 8.40 2.46
C ILE A 103 -4.38 7.27 2.76
N VAL A 104 -5.43 7.58 3.50
CA VAL A 104 -6.51 6.66 3.84
C VAL A 104 -7.76 7.09 3.08
N GLU A 105 -8.30 6.19 2.26
CA GLU A 105 -9.50 6.39 1.46
C GLU A 105 -10.56 5.36 1.87
N GLU A 106 -11.77 5.81 2.21
CA GLU A 106 -12.89 4.92 2.51
C GLU A 106 -13.48 4.30 1.24
N ILE A 107 -13.68 2.98 1.25
CA ILE A 107 -14.42 2.25 0.20
C ILE A 107 -15.83 1.94 0.71
N ASP A 108 -15.91 1.40 1.92
CA ASP A 108 -17.13 1.20 2.69
C ASP A 108 -16.80 1.06 4.18
N ALA A 109 -17.83 0.82 5.00
CA ALA A 109 -17.71 0.71 6.46
C ALA A 109 -16.61 -0.26 6.94
N ASN A 110 -16.31 -1.31 6.17
CA ASN A 110 -15.37 -2.37 6.55
C ASN A 110 -14.18 -2.49 5.60
N ARG A 111 -14.00 -1.58 4.64
CA ARG A 111 -12.89 -1.60 3.68
C ARG A 111 -12.32 -0.21 3.45
N LYS A 112 -11.00 -0.10 3.54
CA LYS A 112 -10.26 1.14 3.29
C LYS A 112 -9.09 0.87 2.36
N LYS A 113 -8.86 1.77 1.41
CA LYS A 113 -7.66 1.80 0.59
C LYS A 113 -6.62 2.65 1.30
N ILE A 114 -5.41 2.12 1.41
CA ILE A 114 -4.28 2.80 2.04
C ILE A 114 -3.21 2.97 0.97
N THR A 115 -2.70 4.19 0.85
CA THR A 115 -1.54 4.51 0.03
C THR A 115 -0.42 5.03 0.93
N SER A 116 0.76 4.39 0.91
CA SER A 116 1.97 4.91 1.55
C SER A 116 2.88 5.46 0.47
N GLN A 117 3.09 6.77 0.52
CA GLN A 117 3.82 7.54 -0.47
C GLN A 117 5.07 8.14 0.17
N ILE A 118 6.21 7.96 -0.50
CA ILE A 118 7.48 8.56 -0.14
C ILE A 118 7.92 9.44 -1.30
N ILE A 119 8.14 10.73 -1.03
CA ILE A 119 8.63 11.71 -2.00
C ILE A 119 9.95 12.26 -1.48
N TRP A 120 10.96 12.35 -2.33
CA TRP A 120 12.27 12.91 -1.97
C TRP A 120 12.96 13.59 -3.15
N LYS A 121 14.01 14.37 -2.87
CA LYS A 121 14.83 15.03 -3.91
C LYS A 121 16.06 14.20 -4.26
N LEU A 122 16.11 13.70 -5.50
CA LEU A 122 17.33 13.13 -6.07
C LEU A 122 18.37 14.22 -6.37
N THR A 123 17.94 15.36 -6.90
CA THR A 123 18.75 16.58 -7.05
C THR A 123 17.92 17.79 -6.67
N GLU A 124 18.49 18.99 -6.65
CA GLU A 124 17.72 20.21 -6.39
C GLU A 124 16.55 20.41 -7.35
N ALA A 125 16.71 19.98 -8.60
CA ALA A 125 15.70 20.13 -9.65
C ALA A 125 14.86 18.87 -9.88
N ARG A 126 15.23 17.71 -9.31
CA ARG A 126 14.60 16.43 -9.60
C ARG A 126 14.14 15.73 -8.33
N SER A 127 12.83 15.58 -8.20
CA SER A 127 12.20 14.73 -7.19
C SER A 127 11.97 13.31 -7.71
N GLN A 128 11.83 12.36 -6.80
CA GLN A 128 11.45 10.98 -7.03
C GLN A 128 10.36 10.58 -6.05
N GLU A 129 9.61 9.55 -6.42
CA GLU A 129 8.48 9.05 -5.64
C GLU A 129 8.45 7.51 -5.67
N VAL A 130 8.06 6.92 -4.55
CA VAL A 130 7.61 5.53 -4.44
C VAL A 130 6.25 5.54 -3.75
N SER A 131 5.30 4.79 -4.30
CA SER A 131 3.96 4.66 -3.75
C SER A 131 3.55 3.19 -3.68
N LEU A 132 3.13 2.73 -2.50
CA LEU A 132 2.59 1.39 -2.27
C LEU A 132 1.12 1.51 -1.90
N ILE A 133 0.28 0.68 -2.51
CA ILE A 133 -1.15 0.64 -2.25
C ILE A 133 -1.52 -0.71 -1.63
N THR A 134 -2.36 -0.69 -0.60
CA THR A 134 -2.98 -1.89 -0.05
C THR A 134 -4.43 -1.62 0.32
N TYR A 135 -5.18 -2.70 0.54
CA TYR A 135 -6.56 -2.65 0.98
C TYR A 135 -6.63 -3.31 2.34
N LEU A 136 -7.17 -2.60 3.32
CA LEU A 136 -7.40 -3.12 4.66
C LEU A 136 -8.88 -3.37 4.85
N THR A 137 -9.18 -4.45 5.57
CA THR A 137 -10.52 -4.84 5.99
C THR A 137 -10.66 -4.70 7.49
N ASN A 138 -11.87 -4.38 7.96
CA ASN A 138 -12.23 -4.47 9.36
C ASN A 138 -12.41 -5.94 9.74
N TRP A 139 -11.31 -6.64 9.99
CA TRP A 139 -11.34 -8.08 10.26
C TRP A 139 -12.00 -8.44 11.60
N LYS A 140 -12.09 -7.48 12.52
CA LYS A 140 -12.81 -7.63 13.81
C LYS A 140 -14.29 -7.29 13.72
N ALA A 141 -14.77 -6.82 12.56
CA ALA A 141 -16.20 -6.62 12.38
C ALA A 141 -16.91 -7.97 12.53
N THR A 142 -17.84 -8.03 13.47
CA THR A 142 -18.83 -9.10 13.46
C THR A 142 -19.57 -8.98 12.13
N ALA A 143 -19.68 -10.08 11.38
CA ALA A 143 -20.57 -10.11 10.23
C ALA A 143 -21.93 -9.58 10.67
N ALA A 144 -22.54 -8.70 9.87
CA ALA A 144 -23.91 -8.27 10.14
C ALA A 144 -24.73 -9.54 10.41
N ALA A 145 -25.46 -9.57 11.52
CA ALA A 145 -26.36 -10.69 11.79
C ALA A 145 -27.22 -10.84 10.54
N GLU A 146 -27.13 -11.99 9.87
CA GLU A 146 -28.03 -12.34 8.78
C GLU A 146 -29.44 -12.23 9.39
N SER A 147 -30.19 -11.21 8.97
CA SER A 147 -31.55 -11.02 9.46
C SER A 147 -32.49 -11.74 8.52
N CYS A 148 -33.48 -12.39 9.12
CA CYS A 148 -34.58 -13.02 8.41
C CYS A 148 -35.88 -12.25 8.70
N ASP A 149 -35.75 -10.95 8.98
CA ASP A 149 -36.85 -10.06 9.36
C ASP A 149 -38.00 -10.12 8.36
N ILE A 150 -37.69 -10.18 7.06
CA ILE A 150 -38.69 -10.29 6.00
C ILE A 150 -39.57 -11.51 6.26
N GLY A 151 -38.99 -12.71 6.42
CA GLY A 151 -39.71 -13.96 6.69
C GLY A 151 -40.55 -13.92 7.97
N CYS A 152 -40.04 -13.27 9.02
CA CYS A 152 -40.72 -13.15 10.30
C CYS A 152 -41.89 -12.14 10.27
N GLN A 153 -41.75 -11.04 9.54
CA GLN A 153 -42.81 -10.05 9.37
C GLN A 153 -44.02 -10.60 8.61
N TRP A 154 -43.82 -11.50 7.63
CA TRP A 154 -44.94 -12.21 6.98
C TRP A 154 -45.75 -13.09 7.93
N LYS A 155 -45.20 -13.40 9.11
CA LYS A 155 -45.82 -14.21 10.16
C LYS A 155 -46.22 -13.38 11.39
N ASP A 156 -46.30 -12.05 11.26
CA ASP A 156 -46.67 -11.10 12.31
C ASP A 156 -45.68 -11.02 13.50
N TYR A 157 -44.40 -11.40 13.30
CA TYR A 157 -43.33 -11.17 14.27
C TYR A 157 -42.63 -9.81 14.01
N ALA A 158 -42.07 -9.21 15.07
CA ALA A 158 -41.40 -7.92 14.98
C ALA A 158 -40.09 -7.99 14.17
N GLY A 159 -39.41 -9.13 14.19
CA GLY A 159 -38.21 -9.39 13.38
C GLY A 159 -37.65 -10.80 13.61
N GLY A 160 -36.49 -11.09 13.01
CA GLY A 160 -35.83 -12.37 13.16
C GLY A 160 -34.35 -12.36 12.85
N SER A 161 -33.63 -13.26 13.52
CA SER A 161 -32.17 -13.42 13.37
C SER A 161 -31.81 -14.85 12.98
N CYS A 162 -30.83 -15.00 12.08
CA CYS A 162 -30.30 -16.31 11.69
C CYS A 162 -29.31 -16.83 12.75
N LYS A 163 -29.66 -17.96 13.39
CA LYS A 163 -28.88 -18.64 14.43
C LYS A 163 -28.50 -20.06 13.98
N LEU A 164 -27.58 -20.72 14.67
CA LEU A 164 -27.21 -22.12 14.37
C LEU A 164 -28.39 -23.10 14.67
N PRO A 165 -28.43 -24.31 14.08
CA PRO A 165 -29.59 -25.21 14.05
C PRO A 165 -30.04 -25.80 15.41
N ALA A 166 -29.48 -25.31 16.52
CA ALA A 166 -29.76 -25.74 17.88
C ALA A 166 -30.21 -24.59 18.81
N ALA A 167 -30.59 -23.43 18.27
CA ALA A 167 -30.81 -22.24 19.08
C ALA A 167 -31.98 -21.37 18.58
N CYS A 168 -33.21 -21.74 18.93
CA CYS A 168 -34.21 -20.76 19.38
C CYS A 168 -34.57 -21.13 20.84
N PRO A 169 -33.68 -20.86 21.83
CA PRO A 169 -33.81 -21.38 23.20
C PRO A 169 -34.84 -20.61 24.03
N ASP A 170 -35.26 -19.44 23.56
CA ASP A 170 -36.31 -18.65 24.19
C ASP A 170 -37.67 -19.27 23.85
N GLU A 171 -38.50 -19.51 24.85
CA GLU A 171 -39.84 -20.09 24.73
C GLU A 171 -40.81 -19.30 23.82
N ASN A 172 -40.42 -18.08 23.43
CA ASN A 172 -41.17 -17.19 22.54
C ASN A 172 -40.59 -17.10 21.11
N GLU A 173 -39.56 -17.86 20.76
CA GLU A 173 -38.99 -17.87 19.41
C GLU A 173 -39.48 -19.09 18.60
N LEU A 174 -40.03 -18.85 17.40
CA LEU A 174 -40.32 -19.91 16.43
C LEU A 174 -39.11 -20.14 15.52
N GLY A 175 -38.65 -21.39 15.44
CA GLY A 175 -37.67 -21.83 14.44
C GLY A 175 -38.37 -22.44 13.23
N ASP A 176 -38.16 -21.89 12.03
CA ASP A 176 -38.72 -22.46 10.79
C ASP A 176 -37.64 -22.87 9.78
N LEU A 177 -37.87 -23.97 9.08
CA LEU A 177 -36.95 -24.63 8.13
C LEU A 177 -37.30 -24.33 6.66
N GLY A 178 -38.09 -23.29 6.38
CA GLY A 178 -38.63 -23.03 5.06
C GLY A 178 -38.34 -21.63 4.54
N GLU A 179 -37.34 -21.53 3.67
CA GLU A 179 -37.29 -20.62 2.51
C GLU A 179 -37.48 -19.10 2.74
N TYR A 180 -36.85 -18.49 3.75
CA TYR A 180 -36.60 -17.03 3.76
C TYR A 180 -35.27 -16.69 4.47
N ASP A 181 -34.18 -16.71 3.69
CA ASP A 181 -32.92 -15.96 3.89
C ASP A 181 -31.97 -16.27 5.07
N CYS A 182 -31.81 -17.54 5.47
CA CYS A 182 -30.63 -17.96 6.24
C CYS A 182 -29.66 -18.79 5.40
N THR A 183 -28.34 -18.55 5.55
CA THR A 183 -27.30 -19.33 4.87
C THR A 183 -27.33 -20.82 5.29
N VAL A 184 -26.71 -21.68 4.48
CA VAL A 184 -26.67 -23.14 4.73
C VAL A 184 -26.15 -23.42 6.16
N ASN A 185 -26.90 -24.21 6.93
CA ASN A 185 -26.69 -24.51 8.37
C ASN A 185 -27.06 -23.41 9.37
N LYS A 186 -27.99 -22.50 9.05
CA LYS A 186 -28.64 -21.62 10.02
C LYS A 186 -30.16 -21.73 9.95
N VAL A 187 -30.83 -21.46 11.07
CA VAL A 187 -32.29 -21.36 11.21
C VAL A 187 -32.67 -19.92 11.55
N CYS A 188 -33.80 -19.47 11.02
CA CYS A 188 -34.38 -18.18 11.37
C CYS A 188 -35.15 -18.30 12.69
N CYS A 189 -34.81 -17.47 13.69
CA CYS A 189 -35.57 -17.36 14.93
C CYS A 189 -36.33 -16.02 14.95
N CYS A 190 -37.66 -16.08 14.87
CA CYS A 190 -38.54 -14.92 14.88
C CYS A 190 -38.95 -14.51 16.30
N LYS A 191 -39.10 -13.21 16.55
CA LYS A 191 -39.56 -12.61 17.81
C LYS A 191 -40.44 -11.39 17.58
#